data_AF-A0A7Y1T0I3-F1
#
_entry.id   AF-A0A7Y1T0I3-F1
#
_cell.length_a   1.000
_cell.length_b   1.000
_cell.length_c   1.000
_cell.angle_alpha   90.00
_cell.angle_beta   90.00
_cell.angle_gamma   90.00
#
_symmetry.space_group_name_H-M   'P 1'
#
loop_
_entity.id
_entity.type
_entity.pdbx_description
1 polymer ?
#
loop_
_entity_poly.entity_id
_entity_poly.type
_entity_poly.pdbx_seq_one_letter_code
_entity_poly.pdbx_strand_id
1 'polypeptide(L)' 'MTTFLNTAEFAKKLDQEDVLVAFRSKFHIPKDKNGEDVIYMCGNSLGLQPKITKNYIKQELQDWAELGVE' A
#
# COMPACT_ATOMS: atom_id res chain seq x y z
N MET A 1 -3.99 -22.78 18.39
CA MET A 1 -3.10 -21.62 18.62
C MET A 1 -1.81 -21.88 17.89
N THR A 2 -1.39 -20.97 17.02
CA THR A 2 -0.11 -21.09 16.32
C THR A 2 1.01 -20.73 17.29
N THR A 3 1.95 -21.64 17.53
CA THR A 3 3.13 -21.37 18.38
C THR A 3 4.06 -20.40 17.67
N PHE A 4 4.45 -19.32 18.34
CA PHE A 4 5.41 -18.35 17.83
C PHE A 4 6.84 -18.92 17.75
N LEU A 5 7.56 -18.62 16.67
CA LEU A 5 8.98 -18.93 16.50
C LEU A 5 9.73 -17.70 15.94
N ASN A 6 10.83 -17.28 16.57
CA ASN A 6 11.63 -16.14 16.12
C ASN A 6 12.59 -16.54 14.97
N THR A 7 12.03 -16.83 13.79
CA THR A 7 12.78 -17.27 12.60
C THR A 7 12.21 -16.60 11.34
N ALA A 8 13.02 -16.46 10.29
CA ALA A 8 12.58 -15.86 9.03
C ALA A 8 11.56 -16.74 8.30
N GLU A 9 11.70 -18.05 8.41
CA GLU A 9 10.79 -19.05 7.83
C GLU A 9 9.39 -18.93 8.44
N PHE A 10 9.32 -18.70 9.76
CA PHE A 10 8.05 -18.47 10.44
C PHE A 10 7.35 -17.20 9.93
N ALA A 11 8.10 -16.09 9.75
CA ALA A 11 7.54 -14.87 9.18
C ALA A 11 7.01 -15.07 7.74
N LYS A 12 7.80 -15.73 6.87
CA LYS A 12 7.38 -16.05 5.50
C LYS A 12 6.13 -16.94 5.44
N LYS A 13 6.00 -17.89 6.37
CA LYS A 13 4.80 -18.71 6.50
C LYS A 13 3.57 -17.84 6.81
N LEU A 14 3.70 -16.89 7.74
CA LEU A 14 2.61 -15.97 8.07
C LEU A 14 2.23 -15.08 6.87
N ASP A 15 3.21 -14.59 6.09
CA ASP A 15 2.93 -13.84 4.86
C ASP A 15 2.15 -14.68 3.82
N GLN A 16 2.42 -15.99 3.72
CA GLN A 16 1.71 -16.90 2.81
C GLN A 16 0.28 -17.21 3.28
N GLU A 17 0.03 -17.19 4.59
CA GLU A 17 -1.27 -17.43 5.20
C GLU A 17 -2.12 -16.15 5.32
N ASP A 18 -1.55 -14.97 5.03
CA ASP A 18 -2.25 -13.69 5.13
C ASP A 18 -3.30 -13.50 4.03
N VAL A 19 -4.57 -13.60 4.42
CA VAL A 19 -5.72 -13.35 3.53
C VAL A 19 -5.78 -11.91 3.01
N LEU A 20 -5.04 -10.97 3.62
CA LEU A 20 -4.96 -9.57 3.23
C LEU A 20 -3.76 -9.25 2.32
N VAL A 21 -2.93 -10.24 1.97
CA VAL A 21 -1.69 -10.03 1.18
C VAL A 21 -1.93 -9.25 -0.11
N ALA A 22 -3.09 -9.44 -0.75
CA ALA A 22 -3.47 -8.76 -1.97
C ALA A 22 -3.54 -7.22 -1.81
N PHE A 23 -3.85 -6.70 -0.61
CA PHE A 23 -3.95 -5.26 -0.37
C PHE A 23 -2.61 -4.55 -0.48
N ARG A 24 -1.49 -5.22 -0.15
CA ARG A 24 -0.15 -4.63 -0.28
C ARG A 24 0.09 -4.09 -1.70
N SER A 25 -0.37 -4.82 -2.71
CA SER A 25 -0.23 -4.43 -4.11
C SER A 25 -1.01 -3.17 -4.50
N LYS A 26 -1.95 -2.71 -3.68
CA LYS A 26 -2.78 -1.51 -3.92
C LYS A 26 -2.11 -0.19 -3.51
N PHE A 27 -0.92 -0.24 -2.91
CA PHE A 27 -0.18 0.94 -2.43
C PHE A 27 1.12 1.16 -3.21
N HIS A 28 1.57 2.42 -3.25
CA HIS A 28 2.91 2.77 -3.69
C HIS A 28 3.90 2.58 -2.54
N ILE A 29 4.74 1.55 -2.63
CA ILE A 29 5.79 1.27 -1.64
C ILE A 29 7.10 1.90 -2.12
N PRO A 30 7.74 2.78 -1.33
CA PRO A 30 9.01 3.38 -1.68
C PRO A 30 10.08 2.32 -1.93
N LYS A 31 10.95 2.59 -2.90
CA LYS A 31 12.10 1.74 -3.22
C LYS A 31 13.39 2.36 -2.67
N ASP A 32 14.30 1.51 -2.21
CA ASP A 32 15.65 1.95 -1.86
C ASP A 32 16.51 2.19 -3.12
N LYS A 33 17.78 2.53 -2.91
CA LYS A 33 18.75 2.77 -3.99
C LYS A 33 19.02 1.55 -4.88
N ASN A 34 18.68 0.35 -4.42
CA ASN A 34 18.87 -0.91 -5.13
C ASN A 34 17.57 -1.39 -5.82
N GLY A 35 16.44 -0.70 -5.60
CA GLY A 35 15.13 -1.07 -6.15
C GLY A 35 14.30 -1.98 -5.24
N GLU A 36 14.76 -2.26 -4.02
CA GLU A 36 14.06 -3.09 -3.04
C GLU A 36 13.02 -2.29 -2.26
N ASP A 37 11.94 -2.94 -1.84
CA ASP A 37 10.92 -2.30 -1.01
C ASP A 37 11.54 -1.83 0.32
N VAL A 38 11.32 -0.57 0.67
CA VAL A 38 11.69 -0.04 1.99
C VAL A 38 10.77 -0.61 3.07
N ILE A 39 11.33 -0.90 4.25
CA ILE A 39 10.56 -1.24 5.45
C ILE A 39 9.93 0.06 6.01
N TYR A 40 8.68 0.32 5.61
CA TYR A 40 7.98 1.55 5.95
C TYR A 40 7.14 1.39 7.22
N MET A 41 7.69 1.80 8.38
CA MET A 41 7.04 1.68 9.70
C MET A 41 6.48 3.01 10.25
N CYS A 42 6.32 4.04 9.40
CA CYS A 42 5.80 5.35 9.80
C CYS A 42 4.40 5.66 9.20
N GLY A 43 3.66 4.62 8.80
CA GLY A 43 2.29 4.74 8.26
C GLY A 43 1.26 5.37 9.20
N ASN A 44 1.59 5.44 10.49
CA ASN A 44 0.80 6.15 11.51
C ASN A 44 0.91 7.67 11.42
N SER A 45 1.97 8.19 10.79
CA SER A 45 2.17 9.63 10.58
C SER A 45 1.68 10.03 9.19
N LEU A 46 2.18 9.33 8.16
CA LEU A 46 1.77 9.52 6.78
C LEU A 46 1.52 8.15 6.14
N GLY A 47 0.28 7.90 5.72
CA GLY A 47 -0.07 6.66 5.02
C GLY A 47 0.60 6.59 3.64
N LEU A 48 0.94 5.37 3.20
CA LEU A 48 1.33 5.17 1.81
C LEU A 48 0.18 5.53 0.88
N GLN A 49 0.50 6.12 -0.27
CA GLN A 49 -0.51 6.51 -1.25
C GLN A 49 -1.17 5.26 -1.86
N PRO A 50 -2.49 5.11 -1.78
CA PRO A 50 -3.21 4.13 -2.58
C PRO A 50 -3.07 4.44 -4.08
N LYS A 51 -2.81 3.44 -4.91
CA LYS A 51 -2.64 3.61 -6.36
C LYS A 51 -3.86 4.25 -7.04
N ILE A 52 -5.05 3.99 -6.50
CA ILE A 52 -6.32 4.52 -7.03
C ILE A 52 -6.50 6.02 -6.79
N THR A 53 -5.79 6.61 -5.83
CA THR A 53 -5.91 8.04 -5.47
C THR A 53 -5.71 8.96 -6.68
N LYS A 54 -4.76 8.63 -7.57
CA LYS A 54 -4.53 9.41 -8.79
C LYS A 54 -5.75 9.44 -9.71
N ASN A 55 -6.51 8.34 -9.80
CA ASN A 55 -7.67 8.25 -10.68
C ASN A 55 -8.82 9.10 -10.13
N TYR A 56 -9.10 9.02 -8.83
CA TYR A 56 -10.12 9.86 -8.19
C TYR A 56 -9.80 11.34 -8.33
N ILE A 57 -8.56 11.76 -8.04
CA ILE A 57 -8.18 13.18 -8.21
C ILE A 57 -8.38 13.62 -9.66
N LYS A 58 -7.98 12.80 -10.63
CA LYS A 58 -8.20 13.12 -12.05
C LYS A 58 -9.67 13.25 -12.40
N GLN A 59 -10.54 12.40 -11.85
CA GLN A 59 -11.97 12.48 -12.07
C GLN A 59 -12.52 13.83 -11.59
N GLU A 60 -12.23 14.22 -10.34
CA GLU A 60 -12.70 15.50 -9.80
C GLU A 60 -12.17 16.71 -10.59
N LEU A 61 -10.92 16.66 -11.03
CA LEU A 61 -10.34 17.71 -11.87
C LEU A 61 -11.00 17.78 -13.26
N GLN A 62 -11.38 16.63 -13.83
CA GLN A 62 -12.08 16.57 -15.10
C GLN A 62 -13.50 17.12 -14.96
N ASP A 63 -14.23 16.68 -13.93
CA ASP A 63 -15.59 17.13 -13.65
C ASP A 63 -15.62 18.65 -13.43
N TRP A 64 -14.64 19.20 -12.70
CA TRP A 64 -14.51 20.64 -12.54
C TRP A 64 -14.26 21.36 -13.88
N ALA A 65 -13.41 20.80 -14.76
CA ALA A 65 -13.11 21.40 -16.04
C ALA A 65 -14.28 21.36 -17.04
N GLU A 66 -15.10 20.30 -16.99
CA GLU A 66 -16.22 20.07 -17.91
C GLU A 66 -17.53 20.72 -17.44
N LEU A 67 -17.82 20.63 -16.14
CA LEU A 67 -19.11 20.99 -15.56
C LEU A 67 -19.07 22.34 -14.83
N GLY A 68 -17.87 22.79 -14.40
CA GLY A 68 -17.73 24.04 -13.67
C GLY A 68 -18.49 24.04 -12.34
N VAL A 69 -19.40 25.00 -12.17
CA VAL A 69 -20.33 25.10 -11.05
C VAL A 69 -21.74 25.14 -11.65
N GLU A 70 -22.58 24.19 -11.27
CA GLU A 70 -24.05 24.29 -11.34
C GLU A 70 -24.63 24.24 -9.93
#